data_AF-A0A538R4B0-F1
#
_entry.id   AF-A0A538R4B0-F1
#
_cell.length_a   1.000
_cell.length_b   1.000
_cell.length_c   1.000
_cell.angle_alpha   90.00
_cell.angle_beta   90.00
_cell.angle_gamma   90.00
#
_symmetry.space_group_name_H-M   'P 1'
#
loop_
_entity.id
_entity.type
_entity.pdbx_description
1 polymer ?
#
loop_
_entity_poly.entity_id
_entity_poly.type
_entity_poly.pdbx_seq_one_letter_code
_entity_poly.pdbx_strand_id
1 'polypeptide(L)'
;MKSIAAPIPRLTNESHNRNFEAGTALENLRAQMIDVEALARAAEAAADALPAPKTARQRIAFGRIRALVTKTSEQASASFRFADAQVSALVG
;
A
#
# COMPACT_ATOMS: atom_id res chain seq x y z
N MET A 1 -49.12 -5.13 -29.50
CA MET A 1 -48.34 -4.88 -28.27
C MET A 1 -47.39 -3.73 -28.57
N LYS A 2 -47.57 -2.55 -27.95
CA LYS A 2 -46.68 -1.40 -28.14
C LYS A 2 -45.54 -1.48 -27.13
N SER A 3 -44.32 -1.70 -27.62
CA SER A 3 -43.11 -1.63 -26.80
C SER A 3 -42.81 -0.17 -26.49
N ILE A 4 -42.88 0.20 -25.21
CA ILE A 4 -42.46 1.52 -24.72
C ILE A 4 -41.03 1.35 -24.23
N ALA A 5 -40.06 1.57 -25.11
CA ALA A 5 -38.67 1.70 -24.68
C ALA A 5 -38.53 3.08 -24.02
N ALA A 6 -38.50 3.11 -22.69
CA ALA A 6 -38.10 4.31 -21.95
C ALA A 6 -36.61 4.61 -22.27
N PRO A 7 -36.21 5.88 -22.44
CA PRO A 7 -34.81 6.21 -22.61
C PRO A 7 -34.05 5.86 -21.34
N ILE A 8 -33.03 5.01 -21.45
CA ILE A 8 -32.08 4.73 -20.38
C ILE A 8 -31.35 6.05 -20.08
N PRO A 9 -31.36 6.56 -18.83
CA PRO A 9 -30.58 7.73 -18.47
C PRO A 9 -29.12 7.43 -18.78
N ARG A 10 -28.46 8.24 -19.62
CA ARG A 10 -27.00 8.18 -19.71
C ARG A 10 -26.48 8.49 -18.31
N LEU A 11 -25.81 7.54 -17.68
CA LEU A 11 -24.97 7.80 -16.53
C LEU A 11 -23.91 8.81 -17.01
N THR A 12 -24.17 10.09 -16.82
CA THR A 12 -23.13 11.10 -16.90
C THR A 12 -22.14 10.73 -15.82
N ASN A 13 -20.93 10.36 -16.24
CA ASN A 13 -19.82 9.98 -15.38
C ASN A 13 -19.25 11.21 -14.65
N GLU A 14 -20.13 12.08 -14.16
CA GLU A 14 -19.79 13.25 -13.37
C GLU A 14 -19.93 12.89 -11.89
N SER A 15 -19.07 12.00 -11.43
CA SER A 15 -18.62 12.01 -10.05
C SER A 15 -17.30 12.79 -9.95
N HIS A 16 -17.26 13.99 -10.52
CA HIS A 16 -16.30 14.99 -10.08
C HIS A 16 -16.71 15.40 -8.66
N ASN A 17 -16.22 14.65 -7.68
CA ASN A 17 -16.26 15.08 -6.29
C ASN A 17 -15.45 16.38 -6.22
N ARG A 18 -16.12 17.53 -6.29
CA ARG A 18 -15.50 18.88 -6.40
C ARG A 18 -14.61 19.23 -5.20
N ASN A 19 -14.58 18.39 -4.18
CA ASN A 19 -13.75 18.52 -2.97
C ASN A 19 -12.58 17.53 -2.94
N PHE A 20 -12.38 16.71 -3.98
CA PHE A 20 -11.23 15.82 -4.07
C PHE A 20 -10.03 16.59 -4.65
N GLU A 21 -9.25 17.18 -3.75
CA GLU A 21 -7.94 17.75 -4.06
C GLU A 21 -6.96 16.60 -4.30
N ALA A 22 -6.77 16.23 -5.57
CA ALA A 22 -5.92 15.10 -5.96
C ALA A 22 -4.47 15.26 -5.43
N GLY A 23 -3.95 16.49 -5.40
CA GLY A 23 -2.64 16.80 -4.83
C GLY A 23 -2.57 16.47 -3.33
N THR A 24 -3.50 16.99 -2.54
CA THR A 24 -3.57 16.70 -1.09
C THR A 24 -3.79 15.21 -0.82
N ALA A 25 -4.61 14.51 -1.62
CA ALA A 25 -4.81 13.07 -1.48
C ALA A 25 -3.52 12.28 -1.74
N LEU A 26 -2.74 12.68 -2.73
CA LEU A 26 -1.46 12.07 -3.08
C LEU A 26 -0.37 12.35 -2.03
N GLU A 27 -0.31 13.56 -1.49
CA GLU A 27 0.58 13.90 -0.38
C GLU A 27 0.25 13.09 0.89
N ASN A 28 -1.03 12.98 1.23
CA ASN A 28 -1.48 12.15 2.34
C ASN A 28 -1.15 10.66 2.12
N LEU A 29 -1.32 10.16 0.89
CA LEU A 29 -0.93 8.81 0.53
C LEU A 29 0.58 8.61 0.68
N ARG A 30 1.40 9.57 0.22
CA ARG A 30 2.87 9.53 0.38
C ARG A 30 3.27 9.46 1.85
N ALA A 31 2.65 10.29 2.70
CA ALA A 31 2.90 10.28 4.14
C ALA A 31 2.55 8.93 4.79
N GLN A 32 1.38 8.36 4.47
CA GLN A 32 0.98 7.05 4.99
C GLN A 32 1.92 5.92 4.53
N MET A 33 2.41 5.98 3.29
CA MET A 33 3.35 4.98 2.77
C MET A 33 4.72 5.05 3.44
N ILE A 34 5.18 6.24 3.86
CA ILE A 34 6.39 6.40 4.67
C ILE A 34 6.24 5.68 6.01
N ASP A 35 5.09 5.83 6.68
CA ASP A 35 4.84 5.17 7.96
C ASP A 35 4.81 3.64 7.81
N VAL A 36 4.20 3.12 6.73
CA VAL A 36 4.17 1.69 6.43
C VAL A 36 5.58 1.14 6.17
N GLU A 37 6.41 1.86 5.41
CA GLU A 37 7.80 1.47 5.18
C GLU A 37 8.61 1.47 6.48
N ALA A 38 8.48 2.52 7.30
CA ALA A 38 9.16 2.63 8.58
C ALA A 38 8.77 1.48 9.54
N LEU A 39 7.48 1.14 9.60
CA LEU A 39 6.99 0.00 10.40
C LEU A 39 7.58 -1.32 9.91
N ALA A 40 7.62 -1.54 8.59
CA ALA A 40 8.16 -2.77 8.02
C ALA A 40 9.67 -2.93 8.30
N ARG A 41 10.44 -1.83 8.20
CA ARG A 41 11.85 -1.79 8.57
C ARG A 41 12.09 -2.04 10.07
N ALA A 42 11.26 -1.45 10.92
CA ALA A 42 11.33 -1.69 12.37
C ALA A 42 11.05 -3.16 12.72
N ALA A 43 10.07 -3.78 12.06
CA ALA A 43 9.79 -5.20 12.23
C ALA A 43 10.98 -6.07 11.77
N GLU A 44 11.64 -5.69 10.68
CA GLU A 44 12.82 -6.40 10.15
C GLU A 44 13.99 -6.35 11.13
N ALA A 45 14.30 -5.16 11.65
CA ALA A 45 15.32 -4.97 12.67
C ALA A 45 14.99 -5.73 13.97
N ALA A 46 13.72 -5.73 14.40
CA ALA A 46 13.28 -6.48 15.57
C ALA A 46 13.44 -7.99 15.37
N ALA A 47 13.14 -8.51 14.17
CA ALA A 47 13.32 -9.91 13.83
C ALA A 47 14.81 -10.29 13.85
N ASP A 48 15.70 -9.45 13.31
CA ASP A 48 17.15 -9.70 13.34
C ASP A 48 17.75 -9.61 14.75
N ALA A 49 17.12 -8.89 15.68
CA ALA A 49 17.54 -8.79 17.07
C ALA A 49 17.05 -9.95 17.97
N LEU A 50 16.21 -10.87 17.46
CA LEU A 50 15.73 -11.99 18.29
C LEU A 50 16.89 -12.92 18.67
N PRO A 51 16.86 -13.49 19.89
CA PRO A 51 17.88 -14.42 20.34
C PRO A 51 17.91 -15.69 19.48
N ALA A 52 19.09 -16.29 19.38
CA ALA A 52 19.30 -17.49 18.59
C ALA A 52 18.31 -18.62 19.00
N PRO A 53 17.56 -19.19 18.03
CA PRO A 53 16.56 -20.21 18.33
C PRO A 53 17.21 -21.51 18.85
N LYS A 54 16.76 -21.98 20.01
CA LYS A 54 17.34 -23.13 20.72
C LYS A 54 16.71 -24.47 20.31
N THR A 55 15.46 -24.46 19.86
CA THR A 55 14.73 -25.66 19.45
C THR A 55 14.44 -25.69 17.94
N ALA A 56 14.19 -26.87 17.38
CA ALA A 56 13.79 -27.01 15.97
C ALA A 56 12.50 -26.24 15.66
N ARG A 57 11.53 -26.25 16.58
CA ARG A 57 10.28 -25.48 16.45
C ARG A 57 10.53 -23.98 16.44
N GLN A 58 11.43 -23.49 17.31
CA GLN A 58 11.82 -22.08 17.33
C GLN A 58 12.55 -21.67 16.04
N ARG A 59 13.42 -22.52 15.48
CA ARG A 59 14.09 -22.26 14.20
C ARG A 59 13.09 -22.07 13.05
N ILE A 60 12.08 -22.93 12.97
CA ILE A 60 11.03 -22.84 11.96
C ILE A 60 10.22 -21.55 12.13
N ALA A 61 9.78 -21.24 13.36
CA ALA A 61 9.02 -20.02 13.63
C ALA A 61 9.84 -18.76 13.31
N PHE A 62 11.09 -18.70 13.74
CA PHE A 62 12.02 -17.62 13.45
C PHE A 62 12.22 -17.42 11.94
N GLY A 63 12.49 -18.50 11.20
CA GLY A 63 12.65 -18.42 9.74
C GLY A 63 11.40 -17.90 9.03
N ARG A 64 10.20 -18.31 9.48
CA ARG A 64 8.92 -17.82 8.92
C ARG A 64 8.68 -16.35 9.22
N ILE A 65 8.94 -15.91 10.45
CA ILE A 65 8.79 -14.50 10.85
C ILE A 65 9.73 -13.64 10.01
N ARG A 66 11.02 -14.01 9.94
CA ARG A 66 12.02 -13.28 9.17
C ARG A 66 11.65 -13.19 7.69
N ALA A 67 11.29 -14.32 7.07
CA ALA A 67 10.90 -14.35 5.66
C ALA A 67 9.66 -13.48 5.36
N LEU A 68 8.66 -13.52 6.24
CA LEU A 68 7.44 -12.71 6.08
C LEU A 68 7.77 -11.21 6.18
N VAL A 69 8.52 -10.83 7.21
CA VAL A 69 8.85 -9.44 7.48
C VAL A 69 9.73 -8.84 6.38
N THR A 70 10.78 -9.54 5.93
CA THR A 70 11.60 -9.09 4.80
C THR A 70 10.76 -8.91 3.54
N LYS A 71 9.90 -9.89 3.19
CA LYS A 71 9.05 -9.77 2.01
C LYS A 71 8.08 -8.59 2.09
N THR A 72 7.48 -8.35 3.26
CA THR A 72 6.61 -7.20 3.48
C THR A 72 7.37 -5.87 3.37
N SER A 73 8.58 -5.80 3.94
CA SER A 73 9.50 -4.64 3.87
C SER A 73 9.86 -4.31 2.42
N GLU A 74 10.24 -5.32 1.63
CA GLU A 74 10.55 -5.17 0.21
C GLU A 74 9.34 -4.69 -0.60
N GLN A 75 8.16 -5.30 -0.38
CA GLN A 75 6.95 -4.92 -1.09
C GLN A 75 6.50 -3.50 -0.72
N ALA A 76 6.57 -3.11 0.55
CA ALA A 76 6.28 -1.76 1.00
C ALA A 76 7.22 -0.74 0.34
N SER A 77 8.53 -1.00 0.36
CA SER A 77 9.54 -0.15 -0.29
C SER A 77 9.31 -0.02 -1.80
N ALA A 78 8.94 -1.12 -2.47
CA ALA A 78 8.63 -1.10 -3.90
C ALA A 78 7.36 -0.27 -4.21
N SER A 79 6.32 -0.45 -3.38
CA SER A 79 5.06 0.27 -3.52
C SER A 79 5.24 1.77 -3.27
N PHE A 80 6.06 2.14 -2.28
CA PHE A 80 6.42 3.52 -2.01
C PHE A 80 7.15 4.15 -3.19
N ARG A 81 8.20 3.51 -3.72
CA ARG A 81 8.93 4.02 -4.90
C ARG A 81 8.01 4.22 -6.12
N PHE A 82 7.07 3.31 -6.33
CA PHE A 82 6.08 3.45 -7.40
C PHE A 82 5.14 4.64 -7.17
N ALA A 83 4.63 4.82 -5.94
CA ALA A 83 3.79 5.96 -5.59
C ALA A 83 4.56 7.29 -5.70
N ASP A 84 5.79 7.34 -5.20
CA ASP A 84 6.66 8.52 -5.23
C ASP A 84 6.97 8.96 -6.67
N ALA A 85 7.18 8.01 -7.58
CA ALA A 85 7.35 8.29 -9.01
C ALA A 85 6.09 8.90 -9.64
N GLN A 86 4.89 8.40 -9.29
CA GLN A 86 3.63 8.97 -9.77
C GLN A 86 3.39 10.38 -9.24
N VAL A 87 3.68 10.63 -7.96
CA VAL A 87 3.59 11.98 -7.38
C VAL A 87 4.57 12.92 -8.08
N SER A 88 5.81 12.51 -8.28
CA SER A 88 6.84 13.33 -8.95
C SER A 88 6.44 13.70 -10.39
N ALA A 89 5.79 12.79 -11.12
CA ALA A 89 5.31 13.04 -12.48
C ALA A 89 4.11 14.00 -12.57
N LEU A 90 3.41 14.26 -11.46
CA LEU A 90 2.29 15.20 -11.40
C LEU A 90 2.72 16.62 -11.02
N VAL A 91 3.90 16.77 -10.41
CA VAL A 91 4.43 18.04 -9.89
C VAL A 91 5.56 18.60 -10.77
N GLY A 92 6.13 17.79 -11.67
CA GLY A 92 7.14 18.19 -12.67
C GLY A 92 6.55 18.52 -14.02
#